data_AF-A0A7S2AAV0-F1
#
_entry.id   AF-A0A7S2AAV0-F1
#
_cell.length_a   1.000
_cell.length_b   1.000
_cell.length_c   1.000
_cell.angle_alpha   90.00
_cell.angle_beta   90.00
_cell.angle_gamma   90.00
#
_symmetry.space_group_name_H-M   'P 1'
#
loop_
_entity.id
_entity.type
_entity.pdbx_description
1 polymer ?
#
loop_
_entity_poly.entity_id
_entity_poly.type
_entity_poly.pdbx_seq_one_letter_code
_entity_poly.pdbx_strand_id
1 'polypeptide(L)'
;MITSGVIKLKEGEVKEGEHVGAGSKAALVYGQMNEPPGARARVALTGLAVAEYFRDAEGQDVLLFIDNIFRFTQAGSEVSALLGRIPSAVGYQPTLATDMGVLQERITTTLKGSITS
;
A
#
# COMPACT_ATOMS: atom_id res chain seq x y z
N MET A 1 9.08 -10.31 1.45
CA MET A 1 8.32 -10.05 2.69
C MET A 1 7.77 -8.62 2.61
N ILE A 2 6.48 -8.39 2.90
CA ILE A 2 5.95 -7.00 3.02
C ILE A 2 6.24 -6.56 4.45
N THR A 3 6.93 -5.44 4.60
CA THR A 3 7.31 -4.93 5.93
C THR A 3 6.49 -3.69 6.25
N SER A 4 6.02 -3.60 7.49
CA SER A 4 5.35 -2.42 8.04
C SER A 4 6.15 -1.82 9.20
N GLY A 5 6.17 -0.50 9.32
CA GLY A 5 6.84 0.23 10.40
C GLY A 5 6.13 1.53 10.74
N VAL A 6 6.66 2.32 11.68
CA VAL A 6 6.11 3.63 12.04
C VAL A 6 7.21 4.70 12.12
N ILE A 7 6.89 5.96 11.81
CA ILE A 7 7.88 7.07 11.85
C ILE A 7 8.01 7.58 13.29
N LYS A 8 9.21 7.50 13.88
CA LYS A 8 9.46 8.05 15.22
C LYS A 8 9.36 9.58 15.21
N LEU A 9 8.74 10.15 16.25
CA LEU A 9 8.77 11.60 16.52
C LEU A 9 9.89 12.01 17.51
N LYS A 10 10.69 11.06 18.03
CA LYS A 10 11.83 11.34 18.91
C LYS A 10 13.09 10.54 18.56
N GLU A 11 14.23 11.22 18.58
CA GLU A 11 15.57 10.68 18.40
C GLU A 11 15.92 9.71 19.54
N GLY A 12 16.14 8.45 19.19
CA GLY A 12 16.59 7.40 20.11
C GLY A 12 16.84 6.10 19.33
N GLU A 13 18.05 5.56 19.46
CA GLU A 13 18.50 4.32 18.81
C GLU A 13 17.61 3.15 19.20
N VAL A 14 17.12 2.37 18.23
CA VAL A 14 16.39 1.13 18.51
C VAL A 14 17.20 -0.04 18.01
N LYS A 15 17.41 -1.00 18.92
CA LYS A 15 18.03 -2.29 18.64
C LYS A 15 17.07 -3.15 17.80
N GLU A 16 17.64 -3.91 16.88
CA GLU A 16 16.93 -4.81 15.99
C GLU A 16 16.07 -5.80 16.81
N GLY A 17 14.73 -5.73 16.68
CA GLY A 17 13.78 -6.62 17.36
C GLY A 17 12.80 -5.99 18.37
N GLU A 18 12.90 -4.70 18.70
CA GLU A 18 11.91 -4.02 19.56
C GLU A 18 10.73 -3.43 18.77
N HIS A 19 9.51 -3.54 19.32
CA HIS A 19 8.32 -2.86 18.77
C HIS A 19 8.42 -1.35 18.99
N VAL A 20 8.79 -0.65 17.93
CA VAL A 20 9.08 0.79 17.85
C VAL A 20 7.80 1.64 17.86
N GLY A 21 6.93 1.54 18.88
CA GLY A 21 5.52 1.94 18.74
C GLY A 21 5.00 3.12 19.55
N ALA A 22 5.62 3.51 20.67
CA ALA A 22 4.97 4.45 21.59
C ALA A 22 4.96 5.90 21.06
N GLY A 23 3.85 6.31 20.43
CA GLY A 23 3.54 7.71 20.09
C GLY A 23 3.70 8.12 18.62
N SER A 24 4.00 7.19 17.70
CA SER A 24 3.99 7.52 16.27
C SER A 24 2.57 7.63 15.72
N LYS A 25 2.33 8.61 14.84
CA LYS A 25 1.07 8.81 14.11
C LYS A 25 1.17 8.41 12.63
N ALA A 26 2.25 7.76 12.21
CA ALA A 26 2.48 7.40 10.82
C ALA A 26 2.81 5.93 10.72
N ALA A 27 2.15 5.22 9.80
CA ALA A 27 2.49 3.86 9.41
C ALA A 27 3.12 3.86 8.02
N LEU A 28 4.18 3.07 7.85
CA LEU A 28 4.89 2.86 6.61
C LEU A 28 4.65 1.42 6.17
N VAL A 29 4.26 1.21 4.93
CA VAL A 29 4.19 -0.12 4.30
C VAL A 29 5.04 -0.07 3.04
N TYR A 30 6.06 -0.93 2.96
CA TYR A 30 6.98 -0.92 1.84
C TYR A 30 7.29 -2.33 1.34
N GLY A 31 7.49 -2.43 0.03
CA GLY A 31 8.01 -3.63 -0.63
C GLY A 31 9.25 -3.23 -1.42
N GLN A 32 10.37 -3.87 -1.09
CA GLN A 32 11.64 -3.62 -1.75
C GLN A 32 11.58 -4.09 -3.22
N MET A 33 12.36 -3.47 -4.11
CA MET A 33 12.28 -3.80 -5.54
C MET A 33 12.84 -5.18 -5.88
N ASN A 34 13.69 -5.73 -5.01
CA ASN A 34 14.23 -7.09 -5.12
C ASN A 34 13.24 -8.18 -4.66
N GLU A 35 12.08 -7.79 -4.12
CA GLU A 35 11.03 -8.72 -3.71
C GLU A 35 10.20 -9.22 -4.91
N PRO A 36 9.60 -10.42 -4.81
CA PRO A 36 8.77 -10.96 -5.88
C PRO A 36 7.67 -9.98 -6.29
N PRO A 37 7.33 -9.90 -7.58
CA PRO A 37 6.33 -8.95 -8.09
C PRO A 37 4.96 -9.15 -7.43
N GLY A 38 4.62 -10.38 -7.04
CA GLY A 38 3.41 -10.67 -6.27
C GLY A 38 3.38 -9.96 -4.91
N ALA A 39 4.51 -9.88 -4.20
CA ALA A 39 4.59 -9.13 -2.94
C ALA A 39 4.46 -7.62 -3.18
N ARG A 40 5.16 -7.09 -4.19
CA ARG A 40 5.12 -5.66 -4.56
C ARG A 40 3.72 -5.20 -4.97
N ALA A 41 2.99 -6.02 -5.74
CA ALA A 41 1.62 -5.73 -6.16
C ALA A 41 0.63 -5.61 -4.99
N ARG A 42 0.97 -6.11 -3.79
CA ARG A 42 0.10 -6.06 -2.61
C ARG A 42 0.41 -4.91 -1.66
N VAL A 43 1.53 -4.20 -1.82
CA VAL A 43 1.97 -3.13 -0.91
C VAL A 43 0.92 -2.03 -0.80
N ALA A 44 0.46 -1.49 -1.92
CA ALA A 44 -0.55 -0.42 -1.95
C ALA A 44 -1.87 -0.87 -1.31
N LEU A 45 -2.34 -2.08 -1.63
CA LEU A 45 -3.57 -2.65 -1.06
C LEU A 45 -3.46 -2.91 0.45
N THR A 46 -2.25 -3.24 0.93
CA THR A 46 -1.98 -3.46 2.35
C THR A 46 -1.97 -2.13 3.10
N GLY A 47 -1.29 -1.11 2.57
CA GLY A 47 -1.33 0.24 3.14
C GLY A 47 -2.74 0.82 3.20
N LEU A 48 -3.53 0.60 2.15
CA LEU A 48 -4.94 0.96 2.12
C LEU A 48 -5.77 0.20 3.16
N ALA A 49 -5.57 -1.10 3.35
CA ALA A 49 -6.29 -1.86 4.37
C ALA A 49 -5.97 -1.36 5.80
N VAL A 50 -4.73 -0.95 6.04
CA VAL A 50 -4.34 -0.30 7.30
C VAL A 50 -5.05 1.05 7.45
N ALA A 51 -5.11 1.86 6.39
CA ALA A 51 -5.84 3.13 6.41
C ALA A 51 -7.35 2.94 6.67
N GLU A 52 -7.96 1.92 6.07
CA GLU A 52 -9.37 1.57 6.30
C GLU A 52 -9.63 1.17 7.75
N TYR A 53 -8.71 0.44 8.39
CA TYR A 53 -8.84 0.14 9.82
C TYR A 53 -8.93 1.42 10.66
N PHE A 54 -8.01 2.38 10.43
CA PHE A 54 -8.05 3.66 11.15
C PHE A 54 -9.29 4.49 10.83
N ARG A 55 -9.77 4.45 9.59
CA ARG A 55 -11.03 5.13 9.20
C ARG A 55 -12.26 4.50 9.87
N ASP A 56 -12.40 3.18 9.79
CA ASP A 56 -13.66 2.48 10.07
C ASP A 56 -13.80 1.98 11.51
N ALA A 57 -12.69 1.55 12.12
CA ALA A 57 -12.64 1.05 13.49
C ALA A 57 -12.28 2.16 14.49
N GLU A 58 -11.28 2.98 14.16
CA GLU A 58 -10.80 4.05 15.04
C GLU A 58 -11.46 5.42 14.78
N GLY A 59 -12.21 5.56 13.67
CA GLY A 59 -12.94 6.79 13.33
C GLY A 59 -12.05 7.99 13.05
N GLN A 60 -10.89 7.76 12.42
CA GLN A 60 -9.88 8.79 12.17
C GLN A 60 -9.87 9.23 10.71
N ASP A 61 -9.48 10.48 10.50
CA ASP A 61 -9.09 10.97 9.18
C ASP A 61 -7.64 10.60 8.88
N VAL A 62 -7.44 9.88 7.78
CA VAL A 62 -6.16 9.29 7.41
C VAL A 62 -5.67 9.89 6.10
N LEU A 63 -4.43 10.37 6.11
CA LEU A 63 -3.71 10.70 4.89
C LEU A 63 -2.94 9.47 4.40
N LEU A 64 -3.29 8.97 3.22
CA LEU A 64 -2.64 7.85 2.54
C LEU A 64 -1.69 8.39 1.47
N PHE A 65 -0.39 8.18 1.63
CA PHE A 65 0.59 8.56 0.61
C PHE A 65 1.17 7.32 -0.08
N ILE A 66 1.09 7.28 -1.42
CA ILE A 66 1.60 6.17 -2.24
C ILE A 66 2.74 6.67 -3.14
N ASP A 67 3.98 6.34 -2.77
CA ASP A 67 5.16 6.60 -3.61
C ASP A 67 5.77 5.28 -4.12
N ASN A 68 5.67 4.93 -5.41
CA ASN A 68 4.90 5.56 -6.47
C ASN A 68 3.86 4.57 -6.97
N ILE A 69 2.67 5.06 -7.33
CA ILE A 69 1.60 4.26 -7.94
C ILE A 69 2.07 3.47 -9.18
N PHE A 70 3.07 3.97 -9.92
CA PHE A 70 3.68 3.24 -11.03
C PHE A 70 4.27 1.89 -10.60
N ARG A 71 4.79 1.77 -9.36
CA ARG A 71 5.36 0.51 -8.85
C ARG A 71 4.28 -0.56 -8.64
N PHE A 72 3.06 -0.15 -8.28
CA PHE A 72 1.91 -1.05 -8.23
C PHE A 72 1.56 -1.57 -9.63
N THR A 73 1.45 -0.67 -10.61
CA THR A 73 1.15 -1.04 -12.00
C THR A 73 2.24 -1.93 -12.62
N GLN A 74 3.51 -1.58 -12.44
CA GLN A 74 4.64 -2.34 -12.94
C GLN A 74 4.66 -3.77 -12.39
N ALA A 75 4.47 -3.92 -11.08
CA ALA A 75 4.38 -5.23 -10.44
C ALA A 75 3.18 -6.04 -10.97
N GLY A 76 2.04 -5.37 -11.21
CA GLY A 76 0.87 -5.98 -11.85
C GLY A 76 1.16 -6.54 -13.25
N SER A 77 1.88 -5.78 -14.09
CA SER A 77 2.32 -6.25 -15.40
C SER A 77 3.25 -7.46 -15.30
N GLU A 78 4.21 -7.44 -14.38
CA GLU A 78 5.12 -8.58 -14.17
C GLU A 78 4.38 -9.84 -13.70
N VAL A 79 3.44 -9.70 -12.75
CA VAL A 79 2.58 -10.82 -12.33
C VAL A 79 1.74 -11.34 -13.49
N SER A 80 1.17 -10.45 -14.29
CA SER A 80 0.33 -10.82 -15.44
C SER A 80 1.12 -11.60 -16.51
N ALA A 81 2.37 -11.19 -16.76
CA ALA A 81 3.26 -11.90 -17.68
C ALA A 81 3.62 -13.29 -17.15
N LEU A 82 3.93 -13.42 -15.85
CA LEU A 82 4.19 -14.72 -15.21
C LEU A 82 2.99 -15.67 -15.28
N LEU A 83 1.78 -15.14 -15.29
CA LEU A 83 0.54 -15.91 -15.43
C LEU A 83 0.15 -16.21 -16.88
N GLY A 84 0.98 -15.83 -17.87
CA GLY A 84 0.72 -16.08 -19.29
C GLY A 84 -0.46 -15.31 -19.87
N ARG A 85 -0.88 -14.20 -19.24
CA ARG A 85 -1.97 -13.36 -19.75
C ARG A 85 -1.48 -12.53 -20.93
N ILE A 86 -2.33 -12.38 -21.94
CA ILE A 86 -2.06 -11.53 -23.10
C ILE A 86 -1.99 -10.06 -22.64
N PRO A 87 -0.92 -9.31 -22.98
CA PRO A 87 -0.79 -7.91 -22.59
C PRO A 87 -1.80 -7.04 -23.33
N SER A 88 -2.12 -5.89 -22.74
CA SER A 88 -2.93 -4.85 -23.38
C SER A 88 -2.16 -4.15 -24.50
N ALA A 89 -2.86 -3.32 -25.29
CA ALA A 89 -2.29 -2.59 -26.44
C ALA A 89 -1.06 -1.72 -26.11
N VAL A 90 -0.89 -1.37 -24.84
CA VAL A 90 0.20 -0.52 -24.32
C VAL A 90 1.19 -1.29 -23.43
N GLY A 91 1.11 -2.63 -23.39
CA GLY A 91 2.06 -3.50 -22.68
C GLY A 91 1.79 -3.70 -21.19
N TYR A 92 0.61 -3.28 -20.69
CA TYR A 92 0.19 -3.52 -19.30
C TYR A 92 -0.62 -4.80 -19.17
N GLN A 93 -0.87 -5.21 -17.92
CA GLN A 93 -1.85 -6.25 -17.64
C GLN A 93 -3.24 -5.86 -18.18
N PRO A 94 -4.03 -6.82 -18.72
CA PRO A 94 -5.38 -6.54 -19.22
C PRO A 94 -6.36 -6.12 -18.10
N THR A 95 -6.02 -6.42 -16.84
CA THR A 95 -6.82 -6.09 -15.66
C THR A 95 -6.51 -4.71 -15.07
N LEU A 96 -5.65 -3.90 -15.70
CA LEU A 96 -5.13 -2.65 -15.11
C LEU A 96 -6.25 -1.72 -14.62
N ALA A 97 -7.27 -1.52 -15.44
CA ALA A 97 -8.40 -0.65 -15.08
C ALA A 97 -9.14 -1.16 -13.84
N THR A 98 -9.38 -2.47 -13.76
CA THR A 98 -10.04 -3.10 -12.62
C THR A 98 -9.15 -3.05 -11.37
N ASP A 99 -7.87 -3.37 -11.49
CA ASP A 99 -6.93 -3.38 -10.36
C ASP A 99 -6.75 -1.96 -9.78
N MET A 100 -6.68 -0.94 -10.64
CA MET A 100 -6.63 0.46 -10.22
C MET A 100 -7.95 0.91 -9.60
N GLY A 101 -9.09 0.52 -10.17
CA GLY A 101 -10.41 0.80 -9.61
C GLY A 101 -10.56 0.22 -8.21
N VAL A 102 -10.14 -1.04 -8.00
CA VAL A 102 -10.17 -1.69 -6.68
C VAL A 102 -9.34 -0.92 -5.64
N LEU A 103 -8.24 -0.28 -6.04
CA LEU A 103 -7.45 0.55 -5.13
C LEU A 103 -8.12 1.92 -4.88
N GLN A 104 -8.49 2.63 -5.95
CA GLN A 104 -8.93 4.02 -5.89
C GLN A 104 -10.31 4.17 -5.27
N GLU A 105 -11.27 3.31 -5.61
CA GLU A 105 -12.66 3.41 -5.12
C GLU A 105 -12.79 3.21 -3.60
N ARG A 106 -11.76 2.64 -2.97
CA ARG A 106 -11.68 2.45 -1.51
C ARG A 106 -11.17 3.68 -0.76
N ILE A 107 -10.52 4.60 -1.46
CA ILE A 107 -10.06 5.89 -0.94
C ILE A 107 -11.28 6.82 -0.94
N THR A 108 -12.01 6.80 0.16
CA THR A 108 -13.28 7.53 0.28
C THR A 108 -13.57 7.97 1.70
N THR A 109 -14.48 8.94 1.82
CA THR A 109 -15.02 9.45 3.07
C THR A 109 -16.25 8.64 3.49
N THR A 110 -16.32 8.34 4.79
CA THR A 110 -17.48 7.70 5.42
C THR A 110 -18.04 8.62 6.50
N LEU A 111 -19.13 8.19 7.16
CA LEU A 111 -19.68 8.90 8.31
C LEU A 111 -18.76 8.87 9.55
N LYS A 112 -17.76 7.98 9.59
CA LYS A 112 -16.87 7.79 10.74
C LYS A 112 -15.52 8.48 10.60
N GLY A 113 -15.11 8.79 9.37
CA GLY A 113 -13.80 9.35 9.05
C GLY A 113 -13.53 9.28 7.54
N SER A 114 -12.37 9.78 7.12
CA SER A 114 -11.97 9.85 5.71
C SER A 114 -10.60 9.23 5.43
N ILE A 115 -10.41 8.74 4.20
CA ILE A 115 -9.09 8.49 3.63
C ILE A 115 -8.88 9.50 2.51
N THR A 116 -7.84 10.32 2.63
CA THR A 116 -7.39 11.26 1.59
C THR A 116 -6.09 10.74 0.99
N SER A 117 -5.95 10.79 -0.33
CA SER A 117 -4.74 10.32 -1.04
C SER A 117 -4.05 11.40 -1.85
#